data_AF-A0A8T7MPV3-F1
#
_entry.id   AF-A0A8T7MPV3-F1
#
_cell.length_a   1.000
_cell.length_b   1.000
_cell.length_c   1.000
_cell.angle_alpha   90.00
_cell.angle_beta   90.00
_cell.angle_gamma   90.00
#
_symmetry.space_group_name_H-M   'P 1'
#
loop_
_entity.id
_entity.type
_entity.pdbx_description
1 polymer ?
#
loop_
_entity_poly.entity_id
_entity_poly.type
_entity_poly.pdbx_seq_one_letter_code
_entity_poly.pdbx_strand_id
1 'polypeptide(L)'
;MTFDPTNASRVPLSDITLRLQNLVAGWKGAERGQPILALYDECRAAAGSANRHLLPARLVPIKDLDTTTLRNRLGPLVANLKFRVVPAGRFEAALVPMKQTGDLTDRWLLAIEEELAIPEQIALYGHVLGHLLLNHKLRQMNQLLPLDPRKGYAHHDTLAELRLLENNKRELDKRVLEDFPTLTALLSGREEVSPGFETSIADLKQRLAQYGWRGVLVEAPYVFTNGRLYSGDVSTRRGIRLRVDALLRYEASLPLAAVQTQRAGEPLEEAVARLKSHAHERLCLPFAYLLAEEGAVYEFDWTAGSGREPAERCLTAIPSRQELWSRWSTALGLTDQSSQDALKYPYDLTRGKPRYYQEAAITRTREWRIY
;
A
#
# COMPACT_ATOMS: atom_id res chain seq x y z
N MET A 1 56.25 -23.85 -10.58
CA MET A 1 54.94 -23.98 -9.92
C MET A 1 53.96 -23.09 -10.66
N THR A 2 52.98 -23.72 -11.28
CA THR A 2 51.99 -23.17 -12.21
C THR A 2 50.97 -22.29 -11.48
N PHE A 3 50.68 -21.11 -12.04
CA PHE A 3 49.56 -20.25 -11.64
C PHE A 3 48.25 -20.95 -12.06
N ASP A 4 47.38 -21.22 -11.08
CA ASP A 4 46.02 -21.73 -11.31
C ASP A 4 45.05 -20.54 -11.35
N PRO A 5 44.33 -20.29 -12.48
CA PRO A 5 43.48 -19.12 -12.63
C PRO A 5 42.04 -19.32 -12.13
N THR A 6 41.75 -20.34 -11.33
CA THR A 6 40.37 -20.72 -10.96
C THR A 6 39.85 -20.16 -9.62
N ASN A 7 40.32 -18.99 -9.18
CA ASN A 7 39.70 -18.30 -8.04
C ASN A 7 38.84 -17.11 -8.51
N ALA A 8 37.81 -17.43 -9.30
CA ALA A 8 36.72 -16.50 -9.54
C ALA A 8 36.00 -16.26 -8.19
N SER A 9 36.17 -15.05 -7.68
CA SER A 9 35.56 -14.47 -6.49
C SER A 9 34.12 -14.99 -6.26
N ARG A 10 33.97 -15.95 -5.34
CA ARG A 10 32.66 -16.29 -4.78
C ARG A 10 32.24 -15.16 -3.85
N VAL A 11 31.51 -14.20 -4.40
CA VAL A 11 30.73 -13.23 -3.63
C VAL A 11 29.79 -14.01 -2.70
N PRO A 12 29.75 -13.73 -1.39
CA PRO A 12 28.85 -14.45 -0.47
C PRO A 12 27.39 -14.29 -0.93
N LEU A 13 26.62 -15.39 -0.91
CA LEU A 13 25.22 -15.45 -1.40
C LEU A 13 24.25 -14.51 -0.65
N SER A 14 24.63 -13.95 0.50
CA SER A 14 23.90 -12.87 1.18
C SER A 14 23.91 -11.54 0.42
N ASP A 15 24.87 -11.36 -0.49
CA ASP A 15 25.04 -10.15 -1.29
C ASP A 15 24.06 -10.12 -2.47
N ILE A 16 23.81 -11.25 -3.14
CA ILE A 16 22.97 -11.25 -4.35
C ILE A 16 21.50 -10.98 -4.05
N THR A 17 20.96 -11.52 -2.96
CA THR A 17 19.57 -11.29 -2.55
C THR A 17 19.34 -9.83 -2.18
N LEU A 18 20.30 -9.21 -1.49
CA LEU A 18 20.27 -7.79 -1.13
C LEU A 18 20.48 -6.88 -2.36
N ARG A 19 21.39 -7.27 -3.27
CA ARG A 19 21.64 -6.57 -4.53
C ARG A 19 20.39 -6.54 -5.41
N LEU A 20 19.68 -7.66 -5.55
CA LEU A 20 18.43 -7.71 -6.30
C LEU A 20 17.34 -6.83 -5.65
N GLN A 21 17.20 -6.87 -4.32
CA GLN A 21 16.29 -5.98 -3.60
C GLN A 21 16.58 -4.50 -3.84
N ASN A 22 17.85 -4.10 -3.71
CA ASN A 22 18.27 -2.72 -3.92
C ASN A 22 18.13 -2.28 -5.38
N LEU A 23 18.38 -3.18 -6.33
CA LEU A 23 18.21 -2.90 -7.76
C LEU A 23 16.74 -2.60 -8.07
N VAL A 24 15.82 -3.47 -7.63
CA VAL A 24 14.37 -3.27 -7.84
C VAL A 24 13.89 -2.01 -7.12
N ALA A 25 14.25 -1.83 -5.85
CA ALA A 25 13.80 -0.68 -5.06
C ALA A 25 14.35 0.67 -5.56
N GLY A 26 15.57 0.67 -6.09
CA GLY A 26 16.26 1.84 -6.61
C GLY A 26 16.12 2.05 -8.12
N TRP A 27 15.32 1.24 -8.81
CA TRP A 27 15.25 1.30 -10.27
C TRP A 27 14.62 2.61 -10.74
N LYS A 28 15.34 3.33 -11.60
CA LYS A 28 14.92 4.62 -12.17
C LYS A 28 14.52 4.54 -13.64
N GLY A 29 14.35 3.32 -14.18
CA GLY A 29 13.95 3.18 -15.58
C GLY A 29 12.55 3.71 -15.86
N ALA A 30 11.65 3.67 -14.87
CA ALA A 30 10.33 4.27 -14.94
C ALA A 30 10.39 5.77 -15.29
N GLU A 31 11.29 6.53 -14.64
CA GLU A 31 11.52 7.96 -14.88
C GLU A 31 12.05 8.23 -16.30
N ARG A 32 12.59 7.20 -16.96
CA ARG A 32 13.10 7.25 -18.34
C ARG A 32 12.13 6.64 -19.35
N GLY A 33 10.89 6.31 -18.95
CA GLY A 33 9.90 5.66 -19.82
C GLY A 33 10.25 4.22 -20.22
N GLN A 34 11.11 3.53 -19.46
CA GLN A 34 11.48 2.14 -19.74
C GLN A 34 10.38 1.18 -19.25
N PRO A 35 10.06 0.12 -20.02
CA PRO A 35 9.09 -0.88 -19.61
C PRO A 35 9.64 -1.78 -18.49
N ILE A 36 8.76 -2.48 -17.77
CA ILE A 36 9.14 -3.44 -16.71
C ILE A 36 10.12 -4.52 -17.17
N LEU A 37 10.08 -4.88 -18.47
CA LEU A 37 11.02 -5.84 -19.06
C LEU A 37 12.48 -5.39 -18.95
N ALA A 38 12.76 -4.09 -18.98
CA ALA A 38 14.12 -3.57 -18.78
C ALA A 38 14.61 -3.84 -17.34
N LEU A 39 13.76 -3.62 -16.33
CA LEU A 39 14.07 -4.00 -14.94
C LEU A 39 14.33 -5.50 -14.82
N TYR A 40 13.50 -6.32 -15.47
CA TYR A 40 13.65 -7.77 -15.46
C TYR A 40 15.00 -8.21 -16.06
N ASP A 41 15.42 -7.63 -17.18
CA ASP A 41 16.70 -7.96 -17.80
C ASP A 41 17.90 -7.46 -16.97
N GLU A 42 17.80 -6.30 -16.34
CA GLU A 42 18.80 -5.81 -15.37
C GLU A 42 18.94 -6.76 -14.17
N CYS A 43 17.82 -7.25 -13.63
CA CYS A 43 17.82 -8.25 -12.57
C CYS A 43 18.49 -9.55 -13.01
N ARG A 44 18.19 -10.03 -14.22
CA ARG A 44 18.80 -11.25 -14.79
C ARG A 44 20.30 -11.10 -14.98
N ALA A 45 20.75 -9.94 -15.48
CA ALA A 45 22.15 -9.63 -15.63
C ALA A 45 22.85 -9.60 -14.26
N ALA A 46 22.23 -8.99 -13.25
CA ALA A 46 22.75 -8.93 -11.89
C ALA A 46 22.82 -10.31 -11.21
N ALA A 47 21.82 -11.17 -11.39
CA ALA A 47 21.77 -12.53 -10.84
C ALA A 47 22.82 -13.46 -11.46
N GLY A 48 23.10 -13.31 -12.76
CA GLY A 48 23.95 -14.23 -13.52
C GLY A 48 23.32 -15.62 -13.69
N SER A 49 24.05 -16.53 -14.33
CA SER A 49 23.56 -17.90 -14.60
C SER A 49 23.35 -18.73 -13.32
N ALA A 50 24.23 -18.56 -12.32
CA ALA A 50 24.21 -19.33 -11.09
C ALA A 50 23.01 -19.03 -10.18
N ASN A 51 22.42 -17.83 -10.26
CA ASN A 51 21.32 -17.41 -9.39
C ASN A 51 19.99 -17.23 -10.13
N ARG A 52 19.84 -17.83 -11.31
CA ARG A 52 18.61 -17.69 -12.10
C ARG A 52 17.38 -18.08 -11.28
N HIS A 53 17.47 -19.05 -10.37
CA HIS A 53 16.32 -19.54 -9.56
C HIS A 53 15.72 -18.49 -8.63
N LEU A 54 16.41 -17.37 -8.39
CA LEU A 54 15.90 -16.24 -7.61
C LEU A 54 14.93 -15.36 -8.41
N LEU A 55 14.82 -15.57 -9.72
CA LEU A 55 14.00 -14.76 -10.63
C LEU A 55 13.01 -15.63 -11.39
N PRO A 56 11.88 -15.06 -11.85
CA PRO A 56 11.05 -15.71 -12.86
C PRO A 56 11.91 -16.07 -14.08
N ALA A 57 11.64 -17.21 -14.72
CA ALA A 57 12.25 -17.59 -15.99
C ALA A 57 11.77 -16.72 -17.15
N ARG A 58 10.54 -16.18 -17.04
CA ARG A 58 9.94 -15.26 -18.01
C ARG A 58 9.07 -14.26 -17.26
N LEU A 59 9.04 -13.03 -17.76
CA LEU A 59 8.05 -12.00 -17.43
C LEU A 59 7.19 -11.78 -18.66
N VAL A 60 5.88 -11.88 -18.53
CA VAL A 60 4.92 -11.76 -19.62
C VAL A 60 3.86 -10.71 -19.25
N PRO A 61 3.90 -9.52 -19.85
CA PRO A 61 2.78 -8.58 -19.76
C PRO A 61 1.55 -9.16 -20.47
N ILE A 62 0.39 -9.05 -19.84
CA ILE A 62 -0.90 -9.52 -20.36
C ILE A 62 -1.95 -8.45 -20.04
N LYS A 63 -2.56 -7.89 -21.08
CA LYS A 63 -3.73 -7.02 -20.94
C LYS A 63 -4.95 -7.78 -20.39
N ASP A 64 -5.71 -7.11 -19.52
CA ASP A 64 -6.95 -7.62 -18.91
C ASP A 64 -6.72 -8.96 -18.19
N LEU A 65 -5.72 -9.00 -17.32
CA LEU A 65 -5.23 -10.22 -16.70
C LEU A 65 -6.29 -10.86 -15.78
N ASP A 66 -6.75 -12.03 -16.22
CA ASP A 66 -7.60 -12.94 -15.47
C ASP A 66 -7.23 -14.39 -15.81
N THR A 67 -7.98 -15.35 -15.28
CA THR A 67 -7.71 -16.78 -15.53
C THR A 67 -7.89 -17.16 -17.01
N THR A 68 -8.81 -16.51 -17.73
CA THR A 68 -9.13 -16.77 -19.14
C THR A 68 -8.06 -16.18 -20.06
N THR A 69 -7.71 -14.90 -19.90
CA THR A 69 -6.69 -14.22 -20.69
C THR A 69 -5.30 -14.84 -20.45
N LEU A 70 -4.99 -15.23 -19.20
CA LEU A 70 -3.78 -15.97 -18.87
C LEU A 70 -3.70 -17.31 -19.62
N ARG A 71 -4.80 -18.09 -19.65
CA ARG A 71 -4.84 -19.37 -20.38
C ARG A 71 -4.73 -19.19 -21.88
N ASN A 72 -5.43 -18.20 -22.44
CA ASN A 72 -5.37 -17.91 -23.87
C ASN A 72 -3.95 -17.48 -24.30
N ARG A 73 -3.27 -16.69 -23.46
CA ARG A 73 -1.94 -16.18 -23.75
C ARG A 73 -0.84 -17.24 -23.64
N LEU A 74 -0.92 -18.10 -22.63
CA LEU A 74 0.13 -19.09 -22.33
C LEU A 74 -0.15 -20.49 -22.91
N GLY A 75 -1.40 -20.74 -23.33
CA GLY A 75 -1.81 -21.93 -24.07
C GLY A 75 -1.43 -23.23 -23.35
N PRO A 76 -0.70 -24.16 -24.03
CA PRO A 76 -0.35 -25.46 -23.47
C PRO A 76 0.45 -25.41 -22.16
N LEU A 77 1.21 -24.32 -21.93
CA LEU A 77 2.05 -24.17 -20.74
C LEU A 77 1.23 -24.15 -19.43
N VAL A 78 -0.05 -23.79 -19.53
CA VAL A 78 -0.97 -23.63 -18.40
C VAL A 78 -2.24 -24.46 -18.55
N ALA A 79 -2.24 -25.48 -19.42
CA ALA A 79 -3.41 -26.31 -19.70
C ALA A 79 -4.02 -26.95 -18.44
N ASN A 80 -3.18 -27.28 -17.45
CA ASN A 80 -3.59 -27.86 -16.16
C ASN A 80 -3.38 -26.90 -14.97
N LEU A 81 -3.39 -25.59 -15.21
CA LEU A 81 -3.17 -24.58 -14.19
C LEU A 81 -4.22 -24.65 -13.09
N LYS A 82 -3.76 -24.81 -11.85
CA LYS A 82 -4.58 -24.71 -10.65
C LYS A 82 -4.07 -23.57 -9.80
N PHE A 83 -4.97 -22.80 -9.20
CA PHE A 83 -4.60 -21.84 -8.16
C PHE A 83 -4.83 -22.47 -6.79
N ARG A 84 -3.93 -22.17 -5.84
CA ARG A 84 -4.11 -22.60 -4.44
C ARG A 84 -5.27 -21.89 -3.77
N VAL A 85 -5.49 -20.63 -4.14
CA VAL A 85 -6.67 -19.82 -3.82
C VAL A 85 -7.24 -19.37 -5.16
N VAL A 86 -8.50 -19.70 -5.43
CA VAL A 86 -9.12 -19.37 -6.73
C VAL A 86 -9.32 -17.86 -6.82
N PRO A 87 -8.82 -17.19 -7.88
CA PRO A 87 -9.05 -15.76 -8.06
C PRO A 87 -10.54 -15.47 -8.27
N ALA A 88 -11.08 -14.50 -7.53
CA ALA A 88 -12.42 -13.98 -7.72
C ALA A 88 -12.40 -12.88 -8.81
N GLY A 89 -12.08 -13.27 -10.06
CA GLY A 89 -12.01 -12.36 -11.20
C GLY A 89 -10.59 -11.99 -11.62
N ARG A 90 -10.38 -10.70 -11.89
CA ARG A 90 -9.09 -10.14 -12.35
C ARG A 90 -8.05 -10.13 -11.24
N PHE A 91 -6.79 -10.15 -11.63
CA PHE A 91 -5.65 -10.03 -10.73
C PHE A 91 -4.49 -9.38 -11.47
N GLU A 92 -3.65 -8.64 -10.74
CA GLU A 92 -2.61 -7.83 -11.35
C GLU A 92 -1.29 -8.57 -11.58
N ALA A 93 -1.05 -9.67 -10.87
CA ALA A 93 0.08 -10.55 -11.12
C ALA A 93 -0.25 -12.02 -10.84
N ALA A 94 0.39 -12.92 -11.58
CA ALA A 94 0.35 -14.35 -11.31
C ALA A 94 1.71 -15.02 -11.52
N LEU A 95 2.14 -15.77 -10.50
CA LEU A 95 3.28 -16.65 -10.54
C LEU A 95 2.83 -18.06 -10.95
N VAL A 96 3.22 -18.46 -12.16
CA VAL A 96 2.76 -19.66 -12.84
C VAL A 96 3.88 -20.70 -12.93
N PRO A 97 3.67 -21.94 -12.46
CA PRO A 97 4.69 -22.97 -12.56
C PRO A 97 4.83 -23.48 -14.00
N MET A 98 6.05 -23.55 -14.51
CA MET A 98 6.33 -24.10 -15.84
C MET A 98 6.57 -25.61 -15.76
N LYS A 99 5.73 -26.39 -16.46
CA LYS A 99 5.93 -27.82 -16.71
C LYS A 99 6.42 -28.04 -18.13
N GLN A 100 7.72 -27.92 -18.38
CA GLN A 100 8.29 -28.26 -19.69
C GLN A 100 9.49 -29.19 -19.50
N THR A 101 9.67 -30.14 -20.41
CA THR A 101 10.78 -31.09 -20.43
C THR A 101 12.07 -30.37 -20.85
N GLY A 102 13.16 -30.50 -20.07
CA GLY A 102 14.46 -29.85 -20.31
C GLY A 102 14.93 -28.96 -19.15
N ASP A 103 15.86 -28.03 -19.43
CA ASP A 103 16.52 -27.13 -18.45
C ASP A 103 15.58 -26.10 -17.76
N LEU A 104 14.30 -26.03 -18.15
CA LEU A 104 13.28 -25.13 -17.59
C LEU A 104 12.30 -25.83 -16.64
N THR A 105 12.59 -27.06 -16.23
CA THR A 105 11.85 -27.78 -15.19
C THR A 105 11.90 -27.02 -13.87
N ASP A 106 10.78 -26.94 -13.15
CA ASP A 106 10.68 -26.35 -11.80
C ASP A 106 10.97 -24.84 -11.73
N ARG A 107 10.52 -24.10 -12.74
CA ARG A 107 10.68 -22.64 -12.85
C ARG A 107 9.34 -21.91 -12.78
N TRP A 108 9.39 -20.63 -12.44
CA TRP A 108 8.23 -19.75 -12.42
C TRP A 108 8.20 -18.84 -13.64
N LEU A 109 7.02 -18.65 -14.22
CA LEU A 109 6.70 -17.57 -15.14
C LEU A 109 5.91 -16.52 -14.35
N LEU A 110 6.25 -15.25 -14.53
CA LEU A 110 5.47 -14.13 -14.00
C LEU A 110 4.59 -13.56 -15.12
N ALA A 111 3.29 -13.64 -14.95
CA ALA A 111 2.33 -12.85 -15.72
C ALA A 111 2.00 -11.57 -14.93
N ILE A 112 1.95 -10.43 -15.60
CA ILE A 112 1.65 -9.13 -14.98
C ILE A 112 0.69 -8.35 -15.86
N GLU A 113 -0.23 -7.60 -15.25
CA GLU A 113 -1.15 -6.73 -15.97
C GLU A 113 -0.36 -5.66 -16.75
N GLU A 114 -0.62 -5.58 -18.06
CA GLU A 114 0.11 -4.73 -18.99
C GLU A 114 -0.23 -3.24 -18.83
N GLU A 115 -1.49 -2.94 -18.50
CA GLU A 115 -2.01 -1.57 -18.46
C GLU A 115 -1.76 -0.85 -17.13
N LEU A 116 -1.15 -1.51 -16.15
CA LEU A 116 -0.76 -0.88 -14.88
C LEU A 116 0.31 0.19 -15.07
N ALA A 117 0.31 1.20 -14.20
CA ALA A 117 1.41 2.15 -14.17
C ALA A 117 2.73 1.43 -13.84
N ILE A 118 3.83 1.85 -14.48
CA ILE A 118 5.15 1.22 -14.28
C ILE A 118 5.56 1.10 -12.80
N PRO A 119 5.33 2.10 -11.92
CA PRO A 119 5.60 1.97 -10.48
C PRO A 119 4.86 0.79 -9.82
N GLU A 120 3.64 0.51 -10.24
CA GLU A 120 2.82 -0.58 -9.73
C GLU A 120 3.29 -1.93 -10.26
N GLN A 121 3.69 -1.98 -11.54
CA GLN A 121 4.34 -3.16 -12.12
C GLN A 121 5.64 -3.51 -11.37
N ILE A 122 6.43 -2.49 -11.00
CA ILE A 122 7.64 -2.66 -10.19
C ILE A 122 7.30 -3.18 -8.80
N ALA A 123 6.21 -2.69 -8.17
CA ALA A 123 5.79 -3.13 -6.86
C ALA A 123 5.39 -4.62 -6.85
N LEU A 124 4.61 -5.04 -7.85
CA LEU A 124 4.22 -6.45 -8.04
C LEU A 124 5.43 -7.34 -8.36
N TYR A 125 6.32 -6.88 -9.24
CA TYR A 125 7.58 -7.57 -9.51
C TYR A 125 8.42 -7.73 -8.23
N GLY A 126 8.49 -6.69 -7.41
CA GLY A 126 9.14 -6.70 -6.11
C GLY A 126 8.52 -7.72 -5.16
N HIS A 127 7.19 -7.77 -5.04
CA HIS A 127 6.51 -8.76 -4.19
C HIS A 127 6.79 -10.20 -4.65
N VAL A 128 6.73 -10.45 -5.97
CA VAL A 128 7.07 -11.75 -6.57
C VAL A 128 8.53 -12.12 -6.31
N LEU A 129 9.46 -11.18 -6.45
CA LEU A 129 10.86 -11.40 -6.08
C LEU A 129 10.96 -11.80 -4.60
N GLY A 130 10.20 -11.14 -3.71
CA GLY A 130 10.11 -11.49 -2.30
C GLY A 130 9.73 -12.95 -2.05
N HIS A 131 8.71 -13.47 -2.76
CA HIS A 131 8.34 -14.90 -2.70
C HIS A 131 9.50 -15.84 -3.11
N LEU A 132 10.22 -15.50 -4.18
CA LEU A 132 11.34 -16.32 -4.67
C LEU A 132 12.54 -16.27 -3.72
N LEU A 133 12.81 -15.11 -3.12
CA LEU A 133 13.82 -14.95 -2.08
C LEU A 133 13.44 -15.70 -0.80
N LEU A 134 12.16 -15.69 -0.41
CA LEU A 134 11.66 -16.48 0.72
C LEU A 134 11.87 -17.97 0.49
N ASN A 135 11.51 -18.47 -0.70
CA ASN A 135 11.77 -19.85 -1.10
C ASN A 135 13.26 -20.19 -1.03
N HIS A 136 14.14 -19.29 -1.49
CA HIS A 136 15.58 -19.50 -1.41
C HIS A 136 16.07 -19.62 0.04
N LYS A 137 15.66 -18.69 0.90
CA LYS A 137 15.97 -18.70 2.34
C LYS A 137 15.50 -20.01 3.01
N LEU A 138 14.27 -20.42 2.73
CA LEU A 138 13.70 -21.65 3.28
C LEU A 138 14.40 -22.92 2.76
N ARG A 139 14.79 -22.94 1.48
CA ARG A 139 15.57 -24.04 0.91
C ARG A 139 16.91 -24.20 1.61
N GLN A 140 17.60 -23.11 1.93
CA GLN A 140 18.87 -23.16 2.66
C GLN A 140 18.71 -23.72 4.07
N MET A 141 17.55 -23.52 4.68
CA MET A 141 17.21 -24.04 6.01
C MET A 141 16.60 -25.45 5.96
N ASN A 142 16.58 -26.12 4.80
CA ASN A 142 15.90 -27.40 4.58
C ASN A 142 14.43 -27.39 5.02
N GLN A 143 13.74 -26.26 4.87
CA GLN A 143 12.32 -26.10 5.19
C GLN A 143 11.44 -26.28 3.95
N LEU A 144 10.16 -26.57 4.19
CA LEU A 144 9.14 -26.68 3.15
C LEU A 144 8.97 -25.34 2.41
N LEU A 145 8.96 -25.42 1.08
CA LEU A 145 8.74 -24.28 0.20
C LEU A 145 7.24 -23.95 0.13
N PRO A 146 6.84 -22.72 0.50
CA PRO A 146 5.43 -22.30 0.40
C PRO A 146 4.93 -22.28 -1.04
N LEU A 147 5.78 -21.84 -1.97
CA LEU A 147 5.54 -21.88 -3.41
C LEU A 147 6.54 -22.85 -4.04
N ASP A 148 6.09 -24.06 -4.35
CA ASP A 148 6.90 -25.06 -5.04
C ASP A 148 6.35 -25.28 -6.46
N PRO A 149 7.11 -24.95 -7.52
CA PRO A 149 6.62 -25.10 -8.88
C PRO A 149 6.31 -26.55 -9.24
N ARG A 150 6.91 -27.53 -8.54
CA ARG A 150 6.62 -28.97 -8.70
C ARG A 150 5.21 -29.35 -8.31
N LYS A 151 4.62 -28.62 -7.34
CA LYS A 151 3.25 -28.86 -6.88
C LYS A 151 2.20 -28.40 -7.89
N GLY A 152 2.59 -27.58 -8.88
CA GLY A 152 1.72 -27.19 -9.99
C GLY A 152 0.62 -26.19 -9.62
N TYR A 153 0.73 -25.52 -8.47
CA TYR A 153 -0.18 -24.44 -8.08
C TYR A 153 0.40 -23.09 -8.44
N ALA A 154 -0.39 -22.27 -9.12
CA ALA A 154 -0.12 -20.85 -9.27
C ALA A 154 -0.51 -20.06 -8.03
N HIS A 155 0.15 -18.94 -7.89
CA HIS A 155 -0.13 -17.90 -6.92
C HIS A 155 -0.48 -16.62 -7.67
N HIS A 156 -1.44 -15.86 -7.17
CA HIS A 156 -1.87 -14.62 -7.78
C HIS A 156 -1.91 -13.52 -6.72
N ASP A 157 -1.64 -12.31 -7.14
CA ASP A 157 -1.55 -11.14 -6.28
C ASP A 157 -2.50 -10.05 -6.78
N THR A 158 -3.04 -9.28 -5.84
CA THR A 158 -3.71 -8.02 -6.16
C THR A 158 -3.09 -6.88 -5.37
N LEU A 159 -2.96 -5.71 -6.00
CA LEU A 159 -2.42 -4.51 -5.34
C LEU A 159 -3.26 -4.11 -4.12
N ALA A 160 -4.59 -4.25 -4.23
CA ALA A 160 -5.51 -3.96 -3.13
C ALA A 160 -5.23 -4.84 -1.90
N GLU A 161 -5.04 -6.16 -2.07
CA GLU A 161 -4.72 -7.06 -0.96
C GLU A 161 -3.33 -6.79 -0.38
N LEU A 162 -2.34 -6.50 -1.24
CA LEU A 162 -0.96 -6.27 -0.82
C LEU A 162 -0.76 -4.93 -0.10
N ARG A 163 -1.51 -3.88 -0.48
CA ARG A 163 -1.49 -2.56 0.19
C ARG A 163 -2.12 -2.61 1.58
N LEU A 164 -3.00 -3.58 1.85
CA LEU A 164 -3.71 -3.76 3.12
C LEU A 164 -2.99 -4.75 4.08
N LEU A 165 -1.74 -4.47 4.41
CA LEU A 165 -0.85 -5.27 5.27
C LEU A 165 -1.50 -5.87 6.54
N GLU A 166 -2.27 -5.08 7.30
CA GLU A 166 -2.89 -5.51 8.57
C GLU A 166 -4.12 -6.41 8.37
N ASN A 167 -4.77 -6.30 7.20
CA ASN A 167 -5.97 -7.06 6.84
C ASN A 167 -5.70 -8.17 5.83
N ASN A 168 -4.43 -8.35 5.40
CA ASN A 168 -4.09 -9.37 4.43
C ASN A 168 -4.25 -10.76 5.06
N LYS A 169 -5.30 -11.48 4.63
CA LYS A 169 -5.67 -12.81 5.13
C LYS A 169 -4.74 -13.93 4.62
N ARG A 170 -3.84 -13.63 3.68
CA ARG A 170 -2.91 -14.60 3.11
C ARG A 170 -1.62 -14.58 3.91
N GLU A 171 -1.48 -15.53 4.83
CA GLU A 171 -0.28 -15.69 5.67
C GLU A 171 1.03 -15.72 4.88
N LEU A 172 1.01 -16.27 3.66
CA LEU A 172 2.18 -16.29 2.79
C LEU A 172 2.59 -14.87 2.35
N ASP A 173 1.64 -14.06 1.90
CA ASP A 173 1.92 -12.69 1.45
C ASP A 173 2.32 -11.82 2.62
N LYS A 174 1.62 -11.93 3.75
CA LYS A 174 2.01 -11.26 5.00
C LYS A 174 3.46 -11.54 5.37
N ARG A 175 3.89 -12.81 5.28
CA ARG A 175 5.28 -13.19 5.57
C ARG A 175 6.27 -12.55 4.61
N VAL A 176 5.98 -12.47 3.32
CA VAL A 176 6.86 -11.77 2.34
C VAL A 176 6.93 -10.29 2.66
N LEU A 177 5.79 -9.67 2.96
CA LEU A 177 5.71 -8.26 3.27
C LEU A 177 6.48 -7.89 4.55
N GLU A 178 6.57 -8.81 5.52
CA GLU A 178 7.34 -8.68 6.75
C GLU A 178 8.84 -8.97 6.55
N ASP A 179 9.20 -10.02 5.81
CA ASP A 179 10.60 -10.44 5.63
C ASP A 179 11.39 -9.53 4.65
N PHE A 180 10.73 -8.84 3.73
CA PHE A 180 11.38 -8.04 2.66
C PHE A 180 10.93 -6.57 2.63
N PRO A 181 11.17 -5.80 3.70
CA PRO A 181 10.65 -4.43 3.84
C PRO A 181 11.10 -3.45 2.73
N THR A 182 12.25 -3.72 2.10
CA THR A 182 12.75 -2.92 0.96
C THR A 182 11.87 -3.08 -0.27
N LEU A 183 11.33 -4.29 -0.50
CA LEU A 183 10.40 -4.57 -1.59
C LEU A 183 8.99 -4.13 -1.20
N THR A 184 8.58 -4.36 0.05
CA THR A 184 7.28 -3.92 0.59
C THR A 184 7.07 -2.41 0.47
N ALA A 185 8.14 -1.62 0.61
CA ALA A 185 8.08 -0.17 0.44
C ALA A 185 7.62 0.29 -0.96
N LEU A 186 7.71 -0.58 -1.97
CA LEU A 186 7.23 -0.28 -3.33
C LEU A 186 5.70 -0.36 -3.44
N LEU A 187 5.05 -1.19 -2.62
CA LEU A 187 3.59 -1.37 -2.60
C LEU A 187 2.87 -0.19 -1.97
N SER A 188 3.55 0.44 -1.01
CA SER A 188 3.16 1.73 -0.50
C SER A 188 3.45 2.73 -1.62
N GLY A 189 2.48 2.94 -2.51
CA GLY A 189 2.64 3.77 -3.70
C GLY A 189 3.49 4.97 -3.36
N ARG A 190 4.59 5.18 -4.11
CA ARG A 190 5.52 6.30 -3.89
C ARG A 190 4.64 7.49 -3.55
N GLU A 191 4.68 7.95 -2.31
CA GLU A 191 4.29 9.32 -2.05
C GLU A 191 5.33 10.09 -2.83
N GLU A 192 5.00 10.37 -4.10
CA GLU A 192 5.53 11.54 -4.75
C GLU A 192 5.33 12.65 -3.73
N VAL A 193 6.42 13.07 -3.09
CA VAL A 193 6.58 14.47 -2.78
C VAL A 193 6.67 15.12 -4.16
N SER A 194 5.52 15.18 -4.84
CA SER A 194 5.42 15.65 -6.20
C SER A 194 5.92 17.09 -6.17
N PRO A 195 6.78 17.52 -7.10
CA PRO A 195 7.14 18.92 -7.21
C PRO A 195 5.85 19.75 -7.24
N GLY A 196 5.56 20.48 -6.16
CA GLY A 196 4.28 21.15 -5.97
C GLY A 196 3.44 20.68 -4.78
N PHE A 197 3.87 19.69 -3.98
CA PHE A 197 3.15 19.32 -2.74
C PHE A 197 2.99 20.50 -1.77
N GLU A 198 4.02 21.34 -1.61
CA GLU A 198 3.91 22.53 -0.77
C GLU A 198 2.88 23.53 -1.35
N THR A 199 2.85 23.66 -2.67
CA THR A 199 1.86 24.46 -3.40
C THR A 199 0.44 23.91 -3.22
N SER A 200 0.26 22.59 -3.36
CA SER A 200 -1.06 21.96 -3.22
C SER A 200 -1.59 22.06 -1.78
N ILE A 201 -0.72 21.97 -0.77
CA ILE A 201 -1.08 22.23 0.62
C ILE A 201 -1.41 23.70 0.86
N ALA A 202 -0.68 24.63 0.24
CA ALA A 202 -1.00 26.06 0.34
C ALA A 202 -2.38 26.36 -0.27
N ASP A 203 -2.66 25.83 -1.46
CA ASP A 203 -3.95 25.96 -2.13
C ASP A 203 -5.09 25.33 -1.31
N LEU A 204 -4.84 24.15 -0.74
CA LEU A 204 -5.77 23.49 0.18
C LEU A 204 -6.09 24.38 1.38
N LYS A 205 -5.07 24.97 2.03
CA LYS A 205 -5.27 25.89 3.16
C LYS A 205 -6.11 27.10 2.76
N GLN A 206 -5.90 27.65 1.56
CA GLN A 206 -6.70 28.76 1.06
C GLN A 206 -8.17 28.37 0.84
N ARG A 207 -8.43 27.20 0.24
CA ARG A 207 -9.79 26.68 0.06
C ARG A 207 -10.48 26.40 1.39
N LEU A 208 -9.79 25.72 2.32
CA LEU A 208 -10.30 25.46 3.67
C LEU A 208 -10.64 26.76 4.40
N ALA A 209 -9.79 27.78 4.26
CA ALA A 209 -10.05 29.10 4.81
C ALA A 209 -11.35 29.70 4.24
N GLN A 210 -11.61 29.59 2.94
CA GLN A 210 -12.87 30.05 2.33
C GLN A 210 -14.10 29.34 2.93
N TYR A 211 -13.97 28.07 3.29
CA TYR A 211 -15.02 27.29 3.99
C TYR A 211 -15.07 27.54 5.51
N GLY A 212 -14.31 28.49 6.03
CA GLY A 212 -14.30 28.84 7.46
C GLY A 212 -13.34 28.02 8.32
N TRP A 213 -12.58 27.10 7.74
CA TRP A 213 -11.57 26.30 8.43
C TRP A 213 -10.24 27.06 8.48
N ARG A 214 -9.96 27.73 9.61
CA ARG A 214 -8.73 28.49 9.85
C ARG A 214 -8.14 28.22 11.25
N GLY A 215 -6.87 28.59 11.39
CA GLY A 215 -6.17 28.65 12.68
C GLY A 215 -5.62 27.30 13.14
N VAL A 216 -5.34 27.19 14.44
CA VAL A 216 -4.63 26.07 15.07
C VAL A 216 -5.41 24.74 15.08
N LEU A 217 -6.70 24.78 14.73
CA LEU A 217 -7.59 23.61 14.64
C LEU A 217 -7.61 22.98 13.25
N VAL A 218 -6.77 23.48 12.33
CA VAL A 218 -6.55 22.91 11.00
C VAL A 218 -5.08 22.51 10.90
N GLU A 219 -4.80 21.21 10.96
CA GLU A 219 -3.43 20.67 10.81
C GLU A 219 -3.22 20.24 9.36
N ALA A 220 -2.45 21.01 8.58
CA ALA A 220 -2.20 20.73 7.16
C ALA A 220 -0.71 20.96 6.79
N PRO A 221 0.06 19.92 6.41
CA PRO A 221 -0.33 18.51 6.40
C PRO A 221 -0.39 17.90 7.80
N TYR A 222 -1.21 16.86 7.98
CA TYR A 222 -1.25 16.09 9.23
C TYR A 222 -0.58 14.72 9.04
N VAL A 223 0.62 14.59 9.60
CA VAL A 223 1.41 13.34 9.57
C VAL A 223 1.21 12.60 10.89
N PHE A 224 0.61 11.41 10.83
CA PHE A 224 0.21 10.68 12.04
C PHE A 224 1.08 9.46 12.37
N THR A 225 1.86 8.93 11.42
CA THR A 225 2.90 7.92 11.75
C THR A 225 4.30 8.43 11.50
N ASN A 226 5.25 8.00 12.33
CA ASN A 226 6.67 8.34 12.17
C ASN A 226 7.41 7.42 11.18
N GLY A 227 6.68 6.53 10.51
CA GLY A 227 7.27 5.43 9.75
C GLY A 227 7.75 4.29 10.65
N ARG A 228 7.52 3.04 10.24
CA ARG A 228 7.98 1.85 10.98
C ARG A 228 9.51 1.82 11.00
N LEU A 229 10.13 1.59 12.16
CA LEU A 229 11.59 1.40 12.24
C LEU A 229 11.94 0.00 11.74
N TYR A 230 12.79 -0.07 10.73
CA TYR A 230 13.43 -1.28 10.26
C TYR A 230 14.85 -1.29 10.80
N SER A 231 15.15 -2.24 11.70
CA SER A 231 16.50 -2.48 12.19
C SER A 231 17.12 -3.60 11.35
N GLY A 232 18.11 -3.27 10.53
CA GLY A 232 19.00 -4.27 9.91
C GLY A 232 20.38 -4.23 10.56
N ASP A 233 21.17 -5.29 10.38
CA ASP A 233 22.50 -5.50 11.01
C ASP A 233 23.52 -4.37 10.79
N VAL A 234 23.29 -3.45 9.85
CA VAL A 234 24.22 -2.36 9.51
C VAL A 234 23.56 -0.97 9.47
N SER A 235 22.22 -0.85 9.48
CA SER A 235 21.55 0.47 9.54
C SER A 235 20.09 0.42 9.99
N THR A 236 19.65 1.47 10.69
CA THR A 236 18.24 1.71 11.03
C THR A 236 17.59 2.57 9.94
N ARG A 237 16.56 2.06 9.26
CA ARG A 237 15.79 2.82 8.26
C ARG A 237 14.35 3.01 8.75
N ARG A 238 13.74 4.18 8.53
CA ARG A 238 12.32 4.42 8.83
C ARG A 238 11.49 4.24 7.57
N GLY A 239 10.38 3.52 7.69
CA GLY A 239 9.37 3.37 6.65
C GLY A 239 8.57 4.65 6.40
N ILE A 240 7.56 4.55 5.55
CA ILE A 240 6.76 5.69 5.11
C ILE A 240 5.92 6.24 6.26
N ARG A 241 5.91 7.57 6.36
CA ARG A 241 5.02 8.30 7.27
C ARG A 241 3.65 8.40 6.62
N LEU A 242 2.62 7.94 7.31
CA LEU A 242 1.25 8.08 6.84
C LEU A 242 0.74 9.46 7.22
N ARG A 243 0.01 10.07 6.29
CA ARG A 243 -0.52 11.42 6.42
C ARG A 243 -1.85 11.57 5.70
N VAL A 244 -2.55 12.64 6.07
CA VAL A 244 -3.66 13.23 5.32
C VAL A 244 -3.30 14.69 5.03
N ASP A 245 -3.85 15.26 3.96
CA ASP A 245 -3.49 16.62 3.54
C ASP A 245 -3.97 17.68 4.53
N ALA A 246 -5.12 17.45 5.18
CA ALA A 246 -5.51 18.19 6.37
C ALA A 246 -6.29 17.34 7.37
N LEU A 247 -6.10 17.64 8.66
CA LEU A 247 -6.97 17.20 9.74
C LEU A 247 -7.74 18.41 10.29
N LEU A 248 -9.06 18.29 10.32
CA LEU A 248 -10.00 19.30 10.79
C LEU A 248 -10.48 18.94 12.19
N ARG A 249 -10.33 19.87 13.13
CA ARG A 249 -10.73 19.69 14.53
C ARG A 249 -11.85 20.64 14.95
N TYR A 250 -12.75 20.13 15.79
CA TYR A 250 -13.70 20.98 16.52
C TYR A 250 -13.02 21.70 17.68
N GLU A 251 -12.29 20.92 18.48
CA GLU A 251 -11.45 21.34 19.58
C GLU A 251 -10.11 20.61 19.49
N ALA A 252 -9.08 21.09 20.20
CA ALA A 252 -7.76 20.47 20.15
C ALA A 252 -7.80 18.94 20.44
N SER A 253 -8.67 18.51 21.35
CA SER A 253 -8.90 17.11 21.73
C SER A 253 -9.99 16.38 20.92
N LEU A 254 -10.50 17.01 19.86
CA LEU A 254 -11.70 16.55 19.16
C LEU A 254 -11.54 16.67 17.63
N PRO A 255 -10.86 15.70 16.99
CA PRO A 255 -10.78 15.65 15.54
C PRO A 255 -12.13 15.24 14.94
N LEU A 256 -12.53 15.88 13.84
CA LEU A 256 -13.80 15.65 13.16
C LEU A 256 -13.63 15.05 11.78
N ALA A 257 -12.68 15.56 10.99
CA ALA A 257 -12.61 15.19 9.58
C ALA A 257 -11.19 15.18 9.03
N ALA A 258 -10.94 14.28 8.09
CA ALA A 258 -9.75 14.32 7.25
C ALA A 258 -10.10 14.89 5.87
N VAL A 259 -9.18 15.65 5.28
CA VAL A 259 -9.29 16.15 3.91
C VAL A 259 -8.11 15.63 3.11
N GLN A 260 -8.41 15.17 1.89
CA GLN A 260 -7.42 14.74 0.92
C GLN A 260 -7.67 15.45 -0.41
N THR A 261 -6.60 15.80 -1.12
CA THR A 261 -6.63 16.22 -2.51
C THR A 261 -6.37 15.02 -3.40
N GLN A 262 -7.13 14.89 -4.49
CA GLN A 262 -6.83 13.94 -5.55
C GLN A 262 -5.51 14.37 -6.21
N ARG A 263 -4.60 13.41 -6.41
CA ARG A 263 -3.31 13.69 -7.06
C ARG A 263 -3.50 13.74 -8.58
N ALA A 264 -2.63 14.48 -9.26
CA ALA A 264 -2.65 14.55 -10.71
C ALA A 264 -2.52 13.16 -11.35
N GLY A 265 -3.49 12.81 -12.20
CA GLY A 265 -3.55 11.50 -12.86
C GLY A 265 -3.93 10.32 -11.95
N GLU A 266 -4.28 10.56 -10.68
CA GLU A 266 -4.75 9.51 -9.77
C GLU A 266 -6.21 9.15 -10.08
N PRO A 267 -6.55 7.86 -10.26
CA PRO A 267 -7.94 7.43 -10.39
C PRO A 267 -8.76 7.82 -9.15
N LEU A 268 -9.99 8.29 -9.35
CA LEU A 268 -10.87 8.71 -8.27
C LEU A 268 -11.06 7.61 -7.21
N GLU A 269 -11.25 6.37 -7.67
CA GLU A 269 -11.45 5.18 -6.81
C GLU A 269 -10.25 4.93 -5.88
N GLU A 270 -9.03 5.14 -6.36
CA GLU A 270 -7.81 4.98 -5.56
C GLU A 270 -7.68 6.10 -4.51
N ALA A 271 -7.98 7.34 -4.90
CA ALA A 271 -8.00 8.47 -3.99
C ALA A 271 -9.02 8.27 -2.85
N VAL A 272 -10.22 7.76 -3.20
CA VAL A 272 -11.28 7.44 -2.24
C VAL A 272 -10.85 6.30 -1.31
N ALA A 273 -10.29 5.21 -1.85
CA ALA A 273 -9.84 4.08 -1.05
C ALA A 273 -8.76 4.50 -0.05
N ARG A 274 -7.79 5.32 -0.48
CA ARG A 274 -6.76 5.90 0.41
C ARG A 274 -7.38 6.74 1.51
N LEU A 275 -8.31 7.63 1.17
CA LEU A 275 -8.98 8.50 2.13
C LEU A 275 -9.76 7.70 3.18
N LYS A 276 -10.59 6.73 2.74
CA LYS A 276 -11.38 5.87 3.64
C LYS A 276 -10.46 5.10 4.61
N SER A 277 -9.37 4.51 4.12
CA SER A 277 -8.42 3.78 4.96
C SER A 277 -7.75 4.69 6.00
N HIS A 278 -7.32 5.90 5.63
CA HIS A 278 -6.72 6.82 6.59
C HIS A 278 -7.73 7.39 7.59
N ALA A 279 -8.87 7.89 7.12
CA ALA A 279 -9.82 8.61 7.95
C ALA A 279 -10.59 7.70 8.91
N HIS A 280 -11.17 6.59 8.43
CA HIS A 280 -12.03 5.75 9.24
C HIS A 280 -11.26 4.62 9.93
N GLU A 281 -10.44 3.88 9.19
CA GLU A 281 -9.77 2.70 9.76
C GLU A 281 -8.66 3.09 10.74
N ARG A 282 -7.90 4.16 10.44
CA ARG A 282 -6.73 4.56 11.25
C ARG A 282 -7.02 5.69 12.23
N LEU A 283 -7.70 6.74 11.79
CA LEU A 283 -7.97 7.92 12.62
C LEU A 283 -9.33 7.87 13.32
N CYS A 284 -10.21 6.92 12.94
CA CYS A 284 -11.57 6.78 13.47
C CYS A 284 -12.34 8.10 13.47
N LEU A 285 -12.32 8.81 12.34
CA LEU A 285 -12.99 10.10 12.19
C LEU A 285 -14.43 9.90 11.69
N PRO A 286 -15.38 10.74 12.15
CA PRO A 286 -16.77 10.66 11.70
C PRO A 286 -16.98 11.11 10.24
N PHE A 287 -16.11 11.98 9.72
CA PHE A 287 -16.22 12.51 8.35
C PHE A 287 -14.90 12.47 7.59
N ALA A 288 -14.98 12.43 6.27
CA ALA A 288 -13.83 12.66 5.39
C ALA A 288 -14.25 13.38 4.10
N TYR A 289 -13.32 14.13 3.52
CA TYR A 289 -13.54 14.90 2.31
C TYR A 289 -12.44 14.67 1.27
N LEU A 290 -12.82 14.37 0.03
CA LEU A 290 -11.93 14.35 -1.11
C LEU A 290 -12.21 15.57 -2.00
N LEU A 291 -11.18 16.38 -2.23
CA LEU A 291 -11.20 17.47 -3.22
C LEU A 291 -10.65 16.92 -4.54
N ALA A 292 -11.53 16.79 -5.53
CA ALA A 292 -11.16 16.38 -6.88
C ALA A 292 -10.54 17.53 -7.68
N GLU A 293 -9.83 17.21 -8.77
CA GLU A 293 -9.15 18.19 -9.62
C GLU A 293 -10.12 19.23 -10.21
N GLU A 294 -11.34 18.82 -10.54
CA GLU A 294 -12.40 19.66 -11.12
C GLU A 294 -13.11 20.54 -10.07
N GLY A 295 -12.65 20.52 -8.81
CA GLY A 295 -13.21 21.31 -7.72
C GLY A 295 -14.44 20.70 -7.04
N ALA A 296 -14.84 19.49 -7.42
CA ALA A 296 -15.88 18.74 -6.72
C ALA A 296 -15.39 18.32 -5.32
N VAL A 297 -16.30 18.38 -4.33
CA VAL A 297 -16.03 17.93 -2.96
C VAL A 297 -16.84 16.67 -2.68
N TYR A 298 -16.18 15.53 -2.54
CA TYR A 298 -16.83 14.29 -2.13
C TYR A 298 -16.75 14.14 -0.61
N GLU A 299 -17.90 14.01 0.03
CA GLU A 299 -18.03 13.76 1.46
C GLU A 299 -18.29 12.28 1.72
N PHE A 300 -17.61 11.76 2.74
CA PHE A 300 -17.80 10.43 3.31
C PHE A 300 -18.22 10.60 4.77
N ASP A 301 -19.48 10.31 5.07
CA ASP A 301 -20.08 10.49 6.39
C ASP A 301 -20.39 9.12 7.04
N TRP A 302 -19.61 8.73 8.04
CA TRP A 302 -19.82 7.47 8.78
C TRP A 302 -20.93 7.58 9.82
N THR A 303 -21.38 8.79 10.16
CA THR A 303 -22.48 9.01 11.12
C THR A 303 -23.84 8.72 10.51
N ALA A 304 -23.96 8.85 9.19
CA ALA A 304 -25.14 8.51 8.39
C ALA A 304 -24.98 7.18 7.61
N GLY A 305 -23.83 6.52 7.73
CA GLY A 305 -23.49 5.28 7.05
C GLY A 305 -24.01 4.02 7.76
N SER A 306 -23.65 2.85 7.22
CA SER A 306 -23.98 1.55 7.81
C SER A 306 -22.70 0.77 8.10
N GLY A 307 -22.37 0.63 9.38
CA GLY A 307 -21.17 -0.08 9.81
C GLY A 307 -19.90 0.59 9.32
N ARG A 308 -19.22 -0.05 8.35
CA ARG A 308 -17.95 0.42 7.78
C ARG A 308 -18.10 1.30 6.54
N GLU A 309 -19.28 1.30 5.92
CA GLU A 309 -19.52 2.07 4.70
C GLU A 309 -20.12 3.44 5.03
N PRO A 310 -19.49 4.55 4.60
CA PRO A 310 -20.03 5.89 4.79
C PRO A 310 -21.18 6.20 3.84
N ALA A 311 -22.03 7.14 4.20
CA ALA A 311 -22.90 7.81 3.25
C ALA A 311 -22.05 8.76 2.38
N GLU A 312 -22.16 8.63 1.06
CA GLU A 312 -21.39 9.42 0.11
C GLU A 312 -22.22 10.56 -0.48
N ARG A 313 -21.68 11.78 -0.49
CA ARG A 313 -22.36 12.96 -1.05
C ARG A 313 -21.39 13.80 -1.87
N CYS A 314 -21.88 14.39 -2.95
CA CYS A 314 -21.16 15.44 -3.68
C CYS A 314 -21.62 16.80 -3.17
N LEU A 315 -20.67 17.63 -2.73
CA LEU A 315 -20.89 18.96 -2.16
C LEU A 315 -20.14 20.00 -2.99
N THR A 316 -20.58 21.25 -2.85
CA THR A 316 -19.89 22.43 -3.42
C THR A 316 -18.89 23.05 -2.43
N ALA A 317 -19.01 22.74 -1.14
CA ALA A 317 -18.16 23.24 -0.07
C ALA A 317 -18.09 22.26 1.08
N ILE A 318 -16.99 22.28 1.83
CA ILE A 318 -16.86 21.53 3.08
C ILE A 318 -17.72 22.22 4.16
N PRO A 319 -18.60 21.50 4.87
CA PRO A 319 -19.42 22.10 5.93
C PRO A 319 -18.57 22.74 7.02
N SER A 320 -19.16 23.72 7.72
CA SER A 320 -18.50 24.43 8.80
C SER A 320 -18.26 23.53 10.02
N ARG A 321 -17.34 23.95 10.88
CA ARG A 321 -17.01 23.26 12.14
C ARG A 321 -18.24 23.00 13.01
N GLN A 322 -19.14 23.98 13.11
CA GLN A 322 -20.37 23.88 13.91
C GLN A 322 -21.37 22.90 13.30
N GLU A 323 -21.49 22.86 11.96
CA GLU A 323 -22.38 21.93 11.28
C GLU A 323 -21.92 20.48 11.46
N LEU A 324 -20.62 20.21 11.29
CA LEU A 324 -20.07 18.87 11.52
C LEU A 324 -20.23 18.42 12.97
N TRP A 325 -20.01 19.31 13.92
CA TRP A 325 -20.26 19.02 15.33
C TRP A 325 -21.72 18.68 15.58
N SER A 326 -22.65 19.50 15.07
CA SER A 326 -24.10 19.27 15.24
C SER A 326 -24.53 17.91 14.67
N ARG A 327 -24.05 17.55 13.47
CA ARG A 327 -24.30 16.24 12.86
C ARG A 327 -23.78 15.11 13.74
N TRP A 328 -22.52 15.20 14.19
CA TRP A 328 -21.91 14.14 14.98
C TRP A 328 -22.52 14.02 16.39
N SER A 329 -22.81 15.13 17.05
CA SER A 329 -23.48 15.12 18.36
C SER A 329 -24.88 14.53 18.29
N THR A 330 -25.60 14.80 17.18
CA THR A 330 -26.92 14.22 16.92
C THR A 330 -26.81 12.72 16.70
N ALA A 331 -25.85 12.26 15.89
CA ALA A 331 -25.63 10.83 15.66
C ALA A 331 -25.20 10.08 16.93
N LEU A 332 -24.47 10.74 17.83
CA LEU A 332 -24.11 10.21 19.15
C LEU A 332 -25.27 10.25 20.17
N GLY A 333 -26.43 10.84 19.82
CA GLY A 333 -27.58 10.95 20.71
C GLY A 333 -27.36 11.88 21.92
N LEU A 334 -26.50 12.89 21.79
CA LEU A 334 -26.11 13.79 22.88
C LEU A 334 -27.13 14.92 23.05
N THR A 335 -28.17 14.66 23.82
CA THR A 335 -29.29 15.60 24.02
C THR A 335 -29.02 16.67 25.08
N ASP A 336 -28.11 16.42 26.02
CA ASP A 336 -27.80 17.36 27.12
C ASP A 336 -26.43 18.04 26.95
N GLN A 337 -26.35 19.30 27.42
CA GLN A 337 -25.15 20.13 27.31
C GLN A 337 -23.96 19.53 28.08
N SER A 338 -24.21 18.87 29.21
CA SER A 338 -23.16 18.26 30.04
C SER A 338 -22.44 17.12 29.28
N SER A 339 -23.19 16.27 28.58
CA SER A 339 -22.64 15.21 27.73
C SER A 339 -21.84 15.77 26.54
N GLN A 340 -22.29 16.88 25.96
CA GLN A 340 -21.54 17.57 24.91
C GLN A 340 -20.24 18.18 25.42
N ASP A 341 -20.26 18.81 26.61
CA ASP A 341 -19.08 19.43 27.21
C ASP A 341 -18.05 18.39 27.65
N ALA A 342 -18.49 17.22 28.13
CA ALA A 342 -17.61 16.09 28.45
C ALA A 342 -16.77 15.63 27.25
N LEU A 343 -17.31 15.69 26.03
CA LEU A 343 -16.57 15.32 24.81
C LEU A 343 -15.57 16.39 24.35
N LYS A 344 -15.85 17.65 24.67
CA LYS A 344 -15.01 18.81 24.36
C LYS A 344 -13.86 18.99 25.35
N TYR A 345 -13.83 18.21 26.43
CA TYR A 345 -12.82 18.36 27.48
C TYR A 345 -11.40 18.23 26.89
N PRO A 346 -10.49 19.16 27.24
CA PRO A 346 -9.12 19.13 26.71
C PRO A 346 -8.37 17.90 27.20
N TYR A 347 -7.37 17.47 26.43
CA TYR A 347 -6.46 16.42 26.91
C TYR A 347 -5.66 16.92 28.11
N ASP A 348 -5.43 16.04 29.07
CA ASP A 348 -4.40 16.26 30.09
C ASP A 348 -3.03 16.15 29.42
N LEU A 349 -2.39 17.31 29.20
CA LEU A 349 -1.10 17.42 28.53
C LEU A 349 0.10 17.18 29.47
N THR A 350 -0.12 16.91 30.76
CA THR A 350 0.98 16.64 31.72
C THR A 350 1.83 15.44 31.32
N ARG A 351 1.25 14.49 30.57
CA ARG A 351 1.93 13.31 30.02
C ARG A 351 2.29 13.43 28.53
N GLY A 352 2.14 14.63 27.95
CA GLY A 352 2.31 14.91 26.53
C GLY A 352 1.02 14.74 25.71
N LYS A 353 1.03 15.22 24.46
CA LYS A 353 -0.10 15.09 23.53
C LYS A 353 -0.30 13.60 23.17
N PRO A 354 -1.54 13.08 23.21
CA PRO A 354 -1.84 11.71 22.78
C PRO A 354 -1.35 11.45 21.34
N ARG A 355 -0.86 10.24 21.09
CA ARG A 355 -0.55 9.76 19.73
C ARG A 355 -1.84 9.46 18.98
N TYR A 356 -1.80 9.43 17.65
CA TYR A 356 -3.00 9.25 16.82
C TYR A 356 -3.82 7.99 17.18
N TYR A 357 -3.17 6.88 17.52
CA TYR A 357 -3.87 5.64 17.91
C TYR A 357 -4.55 5.75 19.28
N GLN A 358 -4.03 6.61 20.16
CA GLN A 358 -4.66 6.93 21.44
C GLN A 358 -5.87 7.85 21.22
N GLU A 359 -5.73 8.86 20.35
CA GLU A 359 -6.87 9.70 19.93
C GLU A 359 -7.96 8.85 19.26
N ALA A 360 -7.59 7.96 18.33
CA ALA A 360 -8.51 7.05 17.65
C ALA A 360 -9.21 6.10 18.63
N ALA A 361 -8.50 5.55 19.63
CA ALA A 361 -9.12 4.73 20.66
C ALA A 361 -10.16 5.52 21.48
N ILE A 362 -9.84 6.76 21.86
CA ILE A 362 -10.76 7.67 22.57
C ILE A 362 -11.99 7.96 21.69
N THR A 363 -11.80 8.30 20.41
CA THR A 363 -12.89 8.56 19.47
C THR A 363 -13.78 7.34 19.30
N ARG A 364 -13.18 6.16 19.13
CA ARG A 364 -13.91 4.90 19.00
C ARG A 364 -14.77 4.62 20.22
N THR A 365 -14.26 4.77 21.44
CA THR A 365 -15.05 4.60 22.67
C THR A 365 -16.28 5.50 22.72
N ARG A 366 -16.23 6.69 22.10
CA ARG A 366 -17.38 7.59 22.01
C ARG A 366 -18.45 7.04 21.06
N GLU A 367 -18.04 6.43 19.95
CA GLU A 367 -18.92 5.79 18.96
C GLU A 367 -19.56 4.48 19.46
N TRP A 368 -18.94 3.74 20.38
CA TRP A 368 -19.51 2.51 20.96
C TRP A 368 -20.85 2.72 21.69
N ARG A 369 -21.28 3.96 21.94
CA ARG A 369 -22.65 4.26 22.42
C ARG A 369 -23.73 4.16 21.33
N ILE A 370 -23.35 3.97 20.07
CA ILE A 370 -24.26 3.94 18.90
C ILE A 370 -24.63 2.50 18.49
N TYR A 371 -23.88 1.47 18.91
CA TYR A 371 -24.10 0.06 18.52
C TYR A 371 -24.75 -0.80 19.61
#